data_AF-A0A843K8X9-F1
#
_entry.id   AF-A0A843K8X9-F1
#
_cell.length_a   1.000
_cell.length_b   1.000
_cell.length_c   1.000
_cell.angle_alpha   90.00
_cell.angle_beta   90.00
_cell.angle_gamma   90.00
#
_symmetry.space_group_name_H-M   'P 1'
#
loop_
_entity.id
_entity.type
_entity.pdbx_description
1 polymer ?
#
loop_
_entity_poly.entity_id
_entity_poly.type
_entity_poly.pdbx_seq_one_letter_code
_entity_poly.pdbx_strand_id
1 'polypeptide(L)'
;MNATKYLVLSFLSILLVCACPAIASIVTFTEEDSGNTVHVNQGDTIILTLVENPSTGFRWFMDATRGLILKSDEYEPSGSGLIGAAGTRTWTYTVTVSGILSISGIYKQGWMPTTGNEDVFTLTLISGERNYMNSRTPSWWDSVPKFTRISTTPQKLQGIYQKFPNRFF
;
A
#
# COMPACT_ATOMS: atom_id res chain seq x y z
N MET A 1 -43.06 -40.72 3.51
CA MET A 1 -42.74 -39.63 2.57
C MET A 1 -41.69 -38.69 3.17
N ASN A 2 -40.43 -38.82 2.72
CA ASN A 2 -39.47 -37.75 2.39
C ASN A 2 -39.14 -36.59 3.37
N ALA A 3 -38.89 -36.87 4.65
CA ALA A 3 -38.21 -35.89 5.53
C ALA A 3 -36.67 -35.93 5.42
N THR A 4 -36.10 -37.09 5.07
CA THR A 4 -34.64 -37.32 5.08
C THR A 4 -33.91 -36.79 3.84
N LYS A 5 -34.64 -36.43 2.76
CA LYS A 5 -34.03 -35.93 1.51
C LYS A 5 -33.69 -34.44 1.56
N TYR A 6 -34.33 -33.65 2.42
CA TYR A 6 -34.12 -32.20 2.49
C TYR A 6 -32.97 -31.79 3.42
N LEU A 7 -32.55 -32.67 4.34
CA LEU A 7 -31.43 -32.41 5.26
C LEU A 7 -30.05 -32.42 4.56
N VAL A 8 -29.93 -33.15 3.45
CA VAL A 8 -28.69 -33.19 2.66
C VAL A 8 -28.59 -32.01 1.68
N LEU A 9 -29.73 -31.43 1.30
CA LEU A 9 -29.81 -30.28 0.38
C LEU A 9 -29.52 -28.93 1.06
N SER A 10 -29.62 -28.82 2.40
CA SER A 10 -29.34 -27.56 3.11
C SER A 10 -27.86 -27.34 3.43
N PHE A 11 -27.01 -28.37 3.35
CA PHE A 11 -25.56 -28.24 3.56
C PHE A 11 -24.77 -27.83 2.31
N LEU A 12 -25.37 -27.95 1.12
CA LEU A 12 -24.72 -27.60 -0.16
C LEU A 12 -24.84 -26.11 -0.52
N SER A 13 -25.54 -25.32 0.30
CA SER A 13 -25.78 -23.88 0.03
C SER A 13 -24.82 -22.93 0.77
N ILE A 14 -23.99 -23.42 1.68
CA ILE A 14 -23.05 -22.57 2.47
C ILE A 14 -21.66 -22.50 1.84
N LEU A 15 -21.40 -23.22 0.74
CA LEU A 15 -20.12 -23.17 0.02
C LEU A 15 -20.11 -22.18 -1.16
N LEU A 16 -21.00 -21.18 -1.17
CA LEU A 16 -20.77 -20.01 -2.01
C LEU A 16 -19.84 -19.06 -1.24
N VAL A 17 -18.60 -19.51 -1.08
CA VAL A 17 -17.48 -18.63 -0.72
C VAL A 17 -17.52 -17.53 -1.77
N CYS A 18 -17.87 -16.33 -1.33
CA CYS A 18 -17.80 -15.12 -2.12
C CYS A 18 -16.31 -14.90 -2.42
N ALA A 19 -15.81 -15.52 -3.48
CA ALA A 19 -14.59 -15.08 -4.12
C ALA A 19 -14.94 -13.72 -4.72
N CYS A 20 -14.82 -12.67 -3.91
CA CYS A 20 -14.79 -11.32 -4.43
C CYS A 20 -13.56 -11.27 -5.34
N PRO A 21 -13.71 -11.11 -6.66
CA PRO A 21 -12.56 -10.84 -7.48
C PRO A 21 -12.01 -9.50 -6.98
N ALA A 22 -10.85 -9.51 -6.32
CA ALA A 22 -10.08 -8.30 -6.15
C ALA A 22 -9.82 -7.78 -7.57
N ILE A 23 -10.41 -6.63 -7.90
CA ILE A 23 -10.26 -6.05 -9.23
C ILE A 23 -8.79 -5.68 -9.37
N ALA A 24 -8.07 -6.42 -10.22
CA ALA A 24 -6.71 -6.11 -10.58
C ALA A 24 -6.66 -4.69 -11.16
N SER A 25 -5.87 -3.83 -10.54
CA SER A 25 -5.72 -2.43 -10.92
C SER A 25 -4.38 -2.20 -11.60
N ILE A 26 -4.32 -1.18 -12.46
CA ILE A 26 -3.07 -0.72 -13.07
C ILE A 26 -2.58 0.48 -12.27
N VAL A 27 -1.32 0.45 -11.82
CA VAL A 27 -0.67 1.53 -11.09
C VAL A 27 0.60 1.92 -11.84
N THR A 28 0.74 3.21 -12.14
CA THR A 28 1.85 3.76 -12.92
C THR A 28 2.80 4.55 -12.03
N PHE A 29 4.10 4.42 -12.27
CA PHE A 29 5.15 5.13 -11.54
C PHE A 29 6.19 5.72 -12.49
N THR A 30 6.82 6.80 -12.05
CA THR A 30 7.89 7.51 -12.74
C THR A 30 9.06 7.78 -11.79
N GLU A 31 10.09 8.50 -12.24
CA GLU A 31 11.22 8.95 -11.43
C GLU A 31 10.78 9.72 -10.18
N GLU A 32 9.70 10.48 -10.29
CA GLU A 32 9.14 11.29 -9.20
C GLU A 32 8.67 10.42 -8.03
N ASP A 33 8.42 9.12 -8.28
CA ASP A 33 8.00 8.16 -7.28
C ASP A 33 9.15 7.43 -6.58
N SER A 34 10.41 7.77 -6.91
CA SER A 34 11.56 7.15 -6.26
C SER A 34 11.58 7.43 -4.75
N GLY A 35 11.77 6.38 -3.96
CA GLY A 35 11.71 6.39 -2.50
C GLY A 35 10.31 6.21 -1.91
N ASN A 36 9.26 6.19 -2.74
CA ASN A 36 7.89 6.07 -2.23
C ASN A 36 7.57 4.67 -1.72
N THR A 37 6.56 4.62 -0.83
CA THR A 37 5.93 3.39 -0.37
C THR A 37 4.45 3.42 -0.74
N VAL A 38 4.00 2.42 -1.49
CA VAL A 38 2.66 2.41 -2.09
C VAL A 38 1.93 1.10 -1.78
N HIS A 39 0.63 1.20 -1.49
CA HIS A 39 -0.22 0.05 -1.26
C HIS A 39 -0.80 -0.49 -2.57
N VAL A 40 -0.67 -1.79 -2.78
CA VAL A 40 -1.16 -2.51 -3.96
C VAL A 40 -1.84 -3.81 -3.52
N ASN A 41 -2.53 -4.47 -4.43
CA ASN A 41 -3.14 -5.77 -4.21
C ASN A 41 -2.46 -6.85 -5.06
N GLN A 42 -2.59 -8.09 -4.62
CA GLN A 42 -2.26 -9.24 -5.46
C GLN A 42 -3.11 -9.20 -6.74
N GLY A 43 -2.47 -9.39 -7.90
CA GLY A 43 -3.07 -9.26 -9.22
C GLY A 43 -2.87 -7.90 -9.88
N ASP A 44 -2.50 -6.86 -9.12
CA ASP A 44 -2.25 -5.54 -9.69
C ASP A 44 -1.10 -5.57 -10.69
N THR A 45 -1.19 -4.67 -11.68
CA THR A 45 -0.17 -4.43 -12.68
C THR A 45 0.55 -3.13 -12.36
N ILE A 46 1.86 -3.22 -12.23
CA ILE A 46 2.75 -2.09 -11.97
C ILE A 46 3.41 -1.70 -13.29
N ILE A 47 3.23 -0.46 -13.73
CA ILE A 47 3.89 0.09 -14.90
C ILE A 47 4.89 1.13 -14.39
N LEU A 48 6.18 0.86 -14.55
CA LEU A 48 7.25 1.78 -14.18
C LEU A 48 7.88 2.33 -15.45
N THR A 49 7.88 3.65 -15.61
CA THR A 49 8.52 4.31 -16.76
C THR A 49 9.63 5.21 -16.28
N LEU A 50 10.85 5.00 -16.79
CA LEU A 50 12.02 5.83 -16.50
C LEU A 50 12.69 6.29 -17.80
N VAL A 51 13.20 7.51 -17.82
CA VAL A 51 14.02 8.10 -18.86
C VAL A 51 15.32 7.31 -18.97
N GLU A 52 15.66 6.91 -20.18
CA GLU A 52 16.87 6.15 -20.50
C GLU A 52 17.50 6.73 -21.77
N ASN A 53 18.83 6.89 -21.77
CA ASN A 53 19.57 7.27 -22.97
C ASN A 53 20.59 6.19 -23.39
N PRO A 54 20.15 5.17 -24.15
CA PRO A 54 21.05 4.10 -24.61
C PRO A 54 22.17 4.59 -25.52
N SER A 55 22.02 5.76 -26.18
CA SER A 55 23.03 6.29 -27.09
C SER A 55 24.34 6.68 -26.39
N THR A 56 24.28 6.99 -25.10
CA THR A 56 25.46 7.25 -24.26
C THR A 56 25.93 5.99 -23.52
N GLY A 57 25.29 4.85 -23.75
CA GLY A 57 25.55 3.58 -23.07
C GLY A 57 24.97 3.48 -21.66
N PHE A 58 24.30 4.53 -21.17
CA PHE A 58 23.63 4.51 -19.87
C PHE A 58 22.28 3.82 -19.97
N ARG A 59 22.02 2.94 -18.99
CA ARG A 59 20.77 2.19 -18.90
C ARG A 59 20.44 1.87 -17.45
N TRP A 60 19.16 1.62 -17.19
CA TRP A 60 18.68 1.16 -15.89
C TRP A 60 18.90 -0.36 -15.76
N PHE A 61 19.56 -0.74 -14.68
CA PHE A 61 19.70 -2.13 -14.24
C PHE A 61 18.73 -2.36 -13.09
N MET A 62 17.60 -3.00 -13.41
CA MET A 62 16.49 -3.20 -12.48
C MET A 62 16.62 -4.52 -11.70
N ASP A 63 16.22 -4.50 -10.44
CA ASP A 63 16.00 -5.67 -9.60
C ASP A 63 14.61 -5.58 -8.94
N ALA A 64 13.98 -6.73 -8.76
CA ALA A 64 12.64 -6.83 -8.20
C ALA A 64 12.51 -8.08 -7.34
N THR A 65 11.76 -7.99 -6.24
CA THR A 65 11.53 -9.15 -5.37
C THR A 65 10.70 -10.23 -6.07
N ARG A 66 10.83 -11.49 -5.61
CA ARG A 66 10.18 -12.68 -6.21
C ARG A 66 8.65 -12.60 -6.38
N GLY A 67 8.00 -11.66 -5.69
CA GLY A 67 6.56 -11.40 -5.75
C GLY A 67 6.11 -10.50 -6.91
N LEU A 68 7.05 -10.03 -7.72
CA LEU A 68 6.82 -9.18 -8.88
C LEU A 68 7.30 -9.93 -10.13
N ILE A 69 6.36 -10.31 -11.00
CA ILE A 69 6.69 -10.97 -12.27
C ILE A 69 6.78 -9.92 -13.37
N LEU A 70 7.97 -9.75 -13.94
CA LEU A 70 8.16 -8.93 -15.15
C LEU A 70 7.39 -9.55 -16.33
N LYS A 71 6.54 -8.74 -16.97
CA LYS A 71 5.72 -9.09 -18.13
C LYS A 71 6.29 -8.50 -19.42
N SER A 72 6.75 -7.26 -19.38
CA SER A 72 7.42 -6.60 -20.51
C SER A 72 8.45 -5.60 -20.03
N ASP A 73 9.44 -5.36 -20.89
CA ASP A 73 10.49 -4.35 -20.78
C ASP A 73 10.64 -3.78 -22.20
N GLU A 74 10.19 -2.54 -22.39
CA GLU A 74 10.11 -1.90 -23.70
C GLU A 74 10.79 -0.53 -23.64
N TYR A 75 11.57 -0.20 -24.68
CA TYR A 75 12.20 1.11 -24.84
C TYR A 75 11.54 1.86 -26.00
N GLU A 76 11.12 3.08 -25.73
CA GLU A 76 10.59 4.02 -26.71
C GLU A 76 11.59 5.17 -26.91
N PRO A 77 12.12 5.36 -28.13
CA PRO A 77 13.02 6.46 -28.43
C PRO A 77 12.30 7.82 -28.37
N SER A 78 13.06 8.90 -28.23
CA SER A 78 12.50 10.25 -28.26
C SER A 78 11.71 10.53 -29.55
N GLY A 79 10.48 11.02 -29.41
CA GLY A 79 9.67 11.51 -30.54
C GLY A 79 10.18 12.81 -31.18
N SER A 80 11.26 13.41 -30.64
CA SER A 80 11.83 14.67 -31.12
C SER A 80 12.51 14.60 -32.48
N GLY A 81 12.83 13.38 -32.98
CA GLY A 81 13.60 13.19 -34.21
C GLY A 81 15.08 13.59 -34.11
N LEU A 82 15.54 14.03 -32.93
CA LEU A 82 16.93 14.34 -32.68
C LEU A 82 17.72 13.06 -32.37
N ILE A 83 18.83 12.88 -33.11
CA ILE A 83 19.75 11.76 -32.87
C ILE A 83 20.38 11.93 -31.49
N GLY A 84 20.32 10.87 -30.68
CA GLY A 84 20.90 10.82 -29.34
C GLY A 84 20.04 11.43 -28.22
N ALA A 85 18.82 11.89 -28.53
CA ALA A 85 17.88 12.32 -27.51
C ALA A 85 17.47 11.16 -26.59
N ALA A 86 17.31 11.44 -25.30
CA ALA A 86 16.84 10.47 -24.33
C ALA A 86 15.40 10.03 -24.66
N GLY A 87 15.16 8.73 -24.51
CA GLY A 87 13.83 8.14 -24.64
C GLY A 87 13.32 7.71 -23.27
N THR A 88 12.35 6.81 -23.26
CA THR A 88 11.77 6.24 -22.04
C THR A 88 11.79 4.72 -22.12
N ARG A 89 11.97 4.09 -20.97
CA ARG A 89 11.89 2.65 -20.82
C ARG A 89 10.79 2.30 -19.85
N THR A 90 9.96 1.34 -20.22
CA THR A 90 8.80 0.93 -19.43
C THR A 90 8.91 -0.54 -19.06
N TRP A 91 8.83 -0.81 -17.76
CA TRP A 91 8.71 -2.15 -17.20
C TRP A 91 7.29 -2.38 -16.71
N THR A 92 6.69 -3.50 -17.11
CA THR A 92 5.39 -3.93 -16.62
C THR A 92 5.56 -5.13 -15.71
N TYR A 93 5.21 -5.02 -14.44
CA TYR A 93 5.22 -6.12 -13.47
C TYR A 93 3.80 -6.52 -13.07
N THR A 94 3.59 -7.80 -12.75
CA THR A 94 2.38 -8.27 -12.07
C THR A 94 2.72 -8.64 -10.64
N VAL A 95 1.93 -8.13 -9.69
CA VAL A 95 2.02 -8.48 -8.27
C VAL A 95 1.40 -9.86 -8.04
N THR A 96 2.18 -10.83 -7.57
CA THR A 96 1.70 -12.21 -7.41
C THR A 96 1.58 -12.71 -5.99
N VAL A 97 2.08 -11.96 -5.01
CA VAL A 97 2.01 -12.33 -3.58
C VAL A 97 1.70 -11.11 -2.72
N SER A 98 1.11 -11.36 -1.55
CA SER A 98 1.00 -10.38 -0.47
C SER A 98 2.31 -10.28 0.31
N GLY A 99 2.59 -9.12 0.88
CA GLY A 99 3.80 -8.81 1.64
C GLY A 99 4.44 -7.50 1.21
N ILE A 100 5.64 -7.24 1.73
CA ILE A 100 6.46 -6.11 1.32
C ILE A 100 7.28 -6.55 0.10
N LEU A 101 7.16 -5.81 -0.98
CA LEU A 101 7.86 -6.01 -2.24
C LEU A 101 8.66 -4.76 -2.56
N SER A 102 9.71 -4.90 -3.37
CA SER A 102 10.51 -3.76 -3.79
C SER A 102 10.92 -3.89 -5.25
N ILE A 103 10.97 -2.74 -5.92
CA ILE A 103 11.63 -2.54 -7.20
C ILE A 103 12.79 -1.58 -6.93
N SER A 104 13.98 -1.93 -7.41
CA SER A 104 15.14 -1.06 -7.36
C SER A 104 15.83 -0.99 -8.73
N GLY A 105 16.53 0.10 -8.98
CA GLY A 105 17.24 0.32 -10.23
C GLY A 105 18.52 1.10 -10.00
N ILE A 106 19.56 0.80 -10.78
CA ILE A 106 20.81 1.57 -10.81
C ILE A 106 21.04 2.03 -12.25
N TYR A 107 21.21 3.33 -12.46
CA TYR A 107 21.48 3.91 -13.77
C TYR A 107 22.98 4.02 -14.02
N LYS A 108 23.50 3.23 -14.97
CA LYS A 108 24.93 3.21 -15.27
C LYS A 108 25.24 2.72 -16.67
N GLN A 109 26.50 2.91 -17.08
CA GLN A 109 27.03 2.21 -18.25
C GLN A 109 27.26 0.74 -17.93
N GLY A 110 26.85 -0.15 -18.84
CA GLY A 110 26.91 -1.60 -18.59
C GLY A 110 28.31 -2.15 -18.35
N TRP A 111 29.33 -1.52 -18.94
CA TRP A 111 30.73 -1.89 -18.80
C TRP A 111 31.45 -1.22 -17.62
N MET A 112 30.81 -0.26 -16.94
CA MET A 112 31.41 0.40 -15.77
C MET A 112 31.09 -0.37 -14.47
N PRO A 113 32.06 -0.43 -13.53
CA PRO A 113 31.79 -0.94 -12.19
C PRO A 113 30.78 -0.06 -11.47
N THR A 114 29.99 -0.64 -10.56
CA THR A 114 29.12 0.12 -9.67
C THR A 114 29.98 0.78 -8.58
N THR A 115 29.84 2.10 -8.42
CA THR A 115 30.66 2.92 -7.53
C THR A 115 29.91 3.43 -6.29
N GLY A 116 28.57 3.36 -6.31
CA GLY A 116 27.70 3.88 -5.26
C GLY A 116 27.28 5.35 -5.45
N ASN A 117 27.79 6.01 -6.49
CA ASN A 117 27.44 7.40 -6.84
C ASN A 117 26.49 7.48 -8.06
N GLU A 118 25.97 6.34 -8.50
CA GLU A 118 25.00 6.26 -9.60
C GLU A 118 23.63 6.80 -9.18
N ASP A 119 22.83 7.23 -10.17
CA ASP A 119 21.42 7.49 -9.92
C ASP A 119 20.71 6.18 -9.59
N VAL A 120 19.88 6.23 -8.56
CA VAL A 120 19.16 5.07 -8.05
C VAL A 120 17.65 5.31 -8.06
N PHE A 121 16.91 4.28 -8.41
CA PHE A 121 15.47 4.22 -8.27
C PHE A 121 15.13 3.22 -7.18
N THR A 122 14.21 3.56 -6.30
CA THR A 122 13.66 2.61 -5.32
C THR A 122 12.16 2.79 -5.19
N LEU A 123 11.41 1.71 -5.10
CA LEU A 123 9.97 1.74 -4.86
C LEU A 123 9.59 0.58 -3.95
N THR A 124 8.91 0.89 -2.85
CA THR A 124 8.39 -0.12 -1.92
C THR A 124 6.90 -0.32 -2.16
N LEU A 125 6.48 -1.57 -2.35
CA LEU A 125 5.08 -1.93 -2.54
C LEU A 125 4.60 -2.78 -1.36
N ILE A 126 3.52 -2.37 -0.72
CA ILE A 126 2.86 -3.12 0.34
C ILE A 126 1.66 -3.82 -0.29
N SER A 127 1.83 -5.09 -0.62
CA SER A 127 0.80 -5.94 -1.21
C SER A 127 -0.02 -6.64 -0.11
N GLY A 128 -1.33 -6.47 -0.12
CA GLY A 128 -2.23 -7.13 0.82
C GLY A 128 -3.44 -6.27 1.16
N GLU A 129 -4.43 -6.86 1.84
CA GLU A 129 -5.64 -6.13 2.21
C GLU A 129 -5.28 -4.86 2.98
N ARG A 130 -5.65 -3.70 2.42
CA ARG A 130 -5.81 -2.49 3.24
C ARG A 130 -6.83 -2.87 4.30
N ASN A 131 -6.43 -2.91 5.56
CA ASN A 131 -7.35 -3.07 6.68
C ASN A 131 -8.22 -1.81 6.79
N TYR A 132 -9.19 -1.64 5.89
CA TYR A 132 -10.22 -0.58 5.96
C TYR A 132 -11.07 -0.72 7.24
N MET A 133 -11.03 -1.87 7.90
CA MET A 133 -11.63 -2.11 9.22
C MET A 133 -10.76 -1.61 10.39
N ASN A 134 -9.48 -1.30 10.16
CA ASN A 134 -8.60 -0.70 11.17
C ASN A 134 -8.36 0.80 10.95
N SER A 135 -8.90 1.39 9.88
CA SER A 135 -9.17 2.83 9.87
C SER A 135 -10.43 3.10 10.71
N ARG A 136 -10.34 2.86 12.02
CA ARG A 136 -11.12 3.69 12.93
C ARG A 136 -10.55 5.08 12.75
N THR A 137 -11.14 5.89 11.87
CA THR A 137 -11.16 7.33 12.13
C THR A 137 -11.57 7.44 13.59
N PRO A 138 -10.71 7.92 14.50
CA PRO A 138 -11.13 8.14 15.87
C PRO A 138 -12.40 8.96 15.75
N SER A 139 -13.49 8.37 16.19
CA SER A 139 -14.71 9.13 16.21
C SER A 139 -14.44 10.35 17.09
N TRP A 140 -15.04 11.50 16.77
CA TRP A 140 -14.80 12.69 17.59
C TRP A 140 -15.13 12.43 19.08
N TRP A 141 -15.97 11.43 19.38
CA TRP A 141 -16.32 11.02 20.74
C TRP A 141 -15.26 10.14 21.44
N ASP A 142 -14.33 9.51 20.72
CA ASP A 142 -13.21 8.76 21.32
C ASP A 142 -12.17 9.68 21.97
N SER A 143 -12.13 10.96 21.57
CA SER A 143 -11.29 12.01 22.17
C SER A 143 -11.95 12.74 23.33
N VAL A 144 -13.22 12.46 23.64
CA VAL A 144 -13.92 13.10 24.75
C VAL A 144 -13.42 12.50 26.08
N PRO A 145 -12.98 13.33 27.04
CA PRO A 145 -12.60 12.85 28.36
C PRO A 145 -13.77 12.11 29.01
N LYS A 146 -13.60 10.83 29.30
CA LYS A 146 -14.62 10.03 30.00
C LYS A 146 -14.75 10.55 31.43
N PHE A 147 -15.84 11.26 31.72
CA PHE A 147 -16.16 11.68 33.08
C PHE A 147 -16.43 10.42 33.93
N THR A 148 -15.44 10.03 34.72
CA THR A 148 -15.61 8.97 35.70
C THR A 148 -16.33 9.58 36.89
N ARG A 149 -17.55 9.12 37.19
CA ARG A 149 -18.22 9.52 38.44
C ARG A 149 -17.33 9.08 39.60
N ILE A 150 -16.79 10.05 40.33
CA ILE A 150 -16.10 9.78 41.58
C ILE A 150 -17.19 9.38 42.58
N SER A 151 -17.19 8.13 43.05
CA SER A 151 -18.04 7.72 44.16
C SER A 151 -17.54 8.42 45.43
N THR A 152 -18.12 9.57 45.75
CA THR A 152 -17.82 10.26 47.02
C THR A 152 -18.46 9.52 48.17
N THR A 153 -17.64 8.83 48.97
CA THR A 153 -18.01 8.29 50.28
C THR A 153 -18.49 9.44 51.18
N PRO A 154 -19.55 9.27 52.01
CA PRO A 154 -20.19 10.36 52.76
C PRO A 154 -19.24 11.21 53.62
N GLN A 155 -18.12 10.65 54.10
CA GLN A 155 -17.14 11.41 54.90
C GLN A 155 -16.47 12.56 54.12
N LYS A 156 -16.36 12.48 52.78
CA LYS A 156 -15.68 13.50 51.96
C LYS A 156 -16.55 14.73 51.69
N LEU A 157 -17.87 14.63 51.91
CA LEU A 157 -18.82 15.73 51.69
C LEU A 157 -18.84 16.73 52.87
N GLN A 158 -18.57 16.29 54.10
CA GLN A 158 -18.60 17.20 55.27
C GLN A 158 -17.54 18.30 55.21
N GLY A 159 -16.38 18.04 54.59
CA GLY A 159 -15.34 19.06 54.39
C GLY A 159 -15.69 20.10 53.29
N ILE A 160 -16.62 19.79 52.40
CA ILE A 160 -17.00 20.69 51.30
C ILE A 160 -18.01 21.75 51.78
N TYR A 161 -18.93 21.38 52.67
CA TYR A 161 -19.90 22.31 53.26
C TYR A 161 -19.25 23.37 54.18
N GLN A 162 -18.13 23.07 54.84
CA GLN A 162 -17.40 24.07 55.62
C GLN A 162 -16.58 25.05 54.77
N LYS A 163 -16.17 24.65 53.56
CA LYS A 163 -15.28 25.45 52.72
C LYS A 163 -16.02 26.50 51.87
N PHE A 164 -17.31 26.32 51.62
CA PHE A 164 -18.12 27.26 50.83
C PHE A 164 -19.57 27.33 51.34
N PRO A 165 -19.85 28.08 52.43
CA PRO A 165 -21.15 28.07 53.08
C PRO A 165 -22.31 28.65 52.21
N ASN A 166 -22.02 29.43 51.16
CA ASN A 166 -23.04 30.19 50.42
C ASN A 166 -23.08 29.91 48.90
N ARG A 167 -22.72 28.71 48.44
CA ARG A 167 -22.73 28.41 46.98
C ARG A 167 -23.83 27.46 46.51
N PHE A 168 -24.80 27.18 47.36
CA PHE A 168 -25.98 26.42 46.96
C PHE A 168 -27.22 27.06 47.58
N PHE A 169 -27.68 28.12 46.92
CA PHE A 169 -29.09 28.50 46.85
C PHE A 169 -29.50 28.39 45.38
#